data_AF-A0AAN9AWW0-F1
#
_entry.id   AF-A0AAN9AWW0-F1
#
_cell.length_a   1.000
_cell.length_b   1.000
_cell.length_c   1.000
_cell.angle_alpha   90.00
_cell.angle_beta   90.00
_cell.angle_gamma   90.00
#
_symmetry.space_group_name_H-M   'P 1'
#
loop_
_entity.id
_entity.type
_entity.pdbx_description
1 polymer ?
#
loop_
_entity_poly.entity_id
_entity_poly.type
_entity_poly.pdbx_seq_one_letter_code
_entity_poly.pdbx_strand_id
1 'polypeptide(L)'
;MEDTEKEQLFTRRLFEHYEKDGRKLLPKAVYFRTIEEVKAAFQKTTKSRHEYHLLGKFEVLKCGDIERLVQKRTDTTEESILYYTTLEETYDIAKRAHVMWPQAMAVVIAWRRSCTRNTTTYHATR
;
A
#
# COMPACT_ATOMS: atom_id res chain seq x y z
N MET A 1 9.55 -14.08 21.35
CA MET A 1 8.98 -15.37 20.88
C MET A 1 7.49 -15.25 20.55
N GLU A 2 6.68 -14.55 21.34
CA GLU A 2 5.22 -14.41 21.12
C GLU A 2 4.81 -13.71 19.80
N ASP A 3 5.60 -12.74 19.33
CA ASP A 3 5.28 -12.00 18.10
C ASP A 3 5.41 -12.86 16.83
N THR A 4 6.38 -13.78 16.79
CA THR A 4 6.63 -14.65 15.64
C THR A 4 5.50 -15.67 15.45
N GLU A 5 4.92 -16.19 16.54
CA GLU A 5 3.78 -17.10 16.47
C GLU A 5 2.52 -16.41 15.95
N LYS A 6 2.29 -15.15 16.37
CA LYS A 6 1.16 -14.34 15.89
C LYS A 6 1.29 -14.00 14.41
N GLU A 7 2.49 -13.67 13.97
CA GLU A 7 2.83 -13.45 12.55
C GLU A 7 2.57 -14.70 11.71
N GLN A 8 3.05 -15.87 12.16
CA GLN A 8 2.83 -17.15 11.47
C GLN A 8 1.35 -17.52 11.40
N LEU A 9 0.61 -17.34 12.49
CA LEU A 9 -0.83 -17.61 12.54
C LEU A 9 -1.61 -16.68 11.61
N PHE A 10 -1.27 -15.38 11.60
CA PHE A 10 -1.88 -14.40 10.71
C PHE A 10 -1.61 -14.74 9.25
N THR A 11 -0.34 -15.00 8.91
CA THR A 11 0.10 -15.36 7.55
C THR A 11 -0.64 -16.60 7.06
N ARG A 12 -0.73 -17.65 7.89
CA ARG A 12 -1.47 -18.88 7.55
C ARG A 12 -2.95 -18.61 7.27
N ARG A 13 -3.63 -17.87 8.15
CA ARG A 13 -5.05 -17.52 7.96
C ARG A 13 -5.28 -16.65 6.73
N LEU A 14 -4.35 -15.74 6.44
CA LEU A 14 -4.40 -14.88 5.27
C LEU A 14 -4.25 -15.70 3.98
N PHE A 15 -3.37 -16.70 3.96
CA PHE A 15 -3.24 -17.68 2.86
C PHE A 15 -4.53 -18.49 2.68
N GLU A 16 -5.12 -19.00 3.76
CA GLU A 16 -6.38 -19.77 3.69
C GLU A 16 -7.54 -18.95 3.12
N HIS A 17 -7.59 -17.64 3.39
CA HIS A 17 -8.56 -16.74 2.76
C HIS A 17 -8.20 -16.40 1.31
N TYR A 18 -6.91 -16.23 1.01
CA TYR A 18 -6.44 -16.00 -0.35
C TYR A 18 -6.83 -17.14 -1.30
N GLU A 19 -6.63 -18.40 -0.90
CA GLU A 19 -7.00 -19.57 -1.71
C GLU A 19 -8.50 -19.64 -2.03
N LYS A 20 -9.34 -19.06 -1.18
CA LYS A 20 -10.80 -19.03 -1.36
C LYS A 20 -11.27 -17.85 -2.21
N ASP A 21 -10.73 -16.66 -1.98
CA ASP A 21 -11.22 -15.42 -2.60
C ASP A 21 -10.43 -14.97 -3.84
N GLY A 22 -9.21 -15.49 -4.04
CA GLY A 22 -8.41 -15.44 -5.28
C GLY A 22 -8.04 -14.06 -5.85
N ARG A 23 -8.48 -12.95 -5.25
CA ARG A 23 -8.60 -11.69 -6.00
C ARG A 23 -7.51 -10.65 -5.79
N LYS A 24 -6.71 -10.64 -4.70
CA LYS A 24 -5.89 -9.45 -4.38
C LYS A 24 -4.54 -9.63 -3.70
N LEU A 25 -4.13 -10.84 -3.30
CA LEU A 25 -2.83 -11.04 -2.64
C LEU A 25 -1.85 -11.72 -3.58
N LEU A 26 -0.59 -11.28 -3.56
CA LEU A 26 0.47 -11.85 -4.39
C LEU A 26 1.53 -12.44 -3.45
N PRO A 27 1.87 -13.74 -3.57
CA PRO A 27 3.04 -14.29 -2.90
C PRO A 27 4.29 -13.52 -3.32
N LYS A 28 5.28 -13.38 -2.42
CA LYS A 28 6.50 -12.59 -2.68
C LYS A 28 7.18 -12.94 -4.00
N ALA A 29 7.33 -14.22 -4.29
CA ALA A 29 7.95 -14.70 -5.53
C ALA A 29 7.19 -14.23 -6.77
N VAL A 30 5.85 -14.30 -6.73
CA VAL A 30 4.99 -13.85 -7.84
C VAL A 30 5.07 -12.34 -7.98
N TYR A 31 5.04 -11.60 -6.86
CA TYR A 31 5.12 -10.14 -6.84
C TYR A 31 6.36 -9.61 -7.56
N PHE A 32 7.55 -10.07 -7.17
CA PHE A 32 8.80 -9.60 -7.79
C PHE A 32 8.93 -10.04 -9.24
N ARG A 33 8.50 -11.27 -9.55
CA ARG A 33 8.44 -11.74 -10.94
C ARG A 33 7.55 -10.85 -11.80
N THR A 34 6.37 -10.45 -11.31
CA THR A 34 5.48 -9.54 -12.04
C THR A 34 6.13 -8.17 -12.26
N ILE A 35 6.88 -7.63 -11.30
CA ILE A 35 7.64 -6.38 -11.48
C ILE A 35 8.64 -6.51 -12.64
N GLU A 36 9.41 -7.59 -12.66
CA GLU A 36 10.39 -7.85 -13.72
C GLU A 36 9.71 -8.01 -15.09
N GLU A 37 8.62 -8.77 -15.15
CA GLU A 37 7.85 -8.98 -16.38
C GLU A 37 7.26 -7.66 -16.92
N VAL A 38 6.71 -6.81 -16.05
CA VAL A 38 6.19 -5.48 -16.43
C VAL A 38 7.30 -4.58 -16.96
N LYS A 39 8.47 -4.56 -16.31
CA LYS A 39 9.64 -3.79 -16.76
C LYS A 39 10.14 -4.28 -18.11
N ALA A 40 10.26 -5.59 -18.29
CA ALA A 40 10.69 -6.19 -19.54
C ALA A 40 9.67 -5.90 -20.67
N ALA A 41 8.36 -6.02 -20.37
CA ALA A 41 7.29 -5.70 -21.31
C ALA A 41 7.32 -4.22 -21.74
N PHE A 42 7.65 -3.30 -20.82
CA PHE A 42 7.74 -1.88 -21.10
C PHE A 42 8.86 -1.54 -22.10
N GLN A 43 10.00 -2.25 -22.01
CA GLN A 43 11.16 -2.03 -22.89
C GLN A 43 11.00 -2.64 -24.29
N LYS A 44 10.07 -3.57 -24.49
CA LYS A 44 9.85 -4.22 -25.79
C LYS A 44 9.07 -3.35 -26.76
N THR A 45 9.49 -3.33 -28.02
CA THR A 45 8.78 -2.67 -29.13
C THR A 45 7.54 -3.47 -29.55
N THR A 46 7.70 -4.77 -29.78
CA THR A 46 6.61 -5.71 -30.08
C THR A 46 6.22 -6.48 -28.83
N LYS A 47 4.93 -6.45 -28.48
CA LYS A 47 4.40 -7.04 -27.24
C LYS A 47 3.44 -8.19 -27.55
N SER A 48 3.54 -9.25 -26.76
CA SER A 48 2.57 -10.34 -26.73
C SER A 48 1.27 -9.91 -26.06
N ARG A 49 0.21 -10.70 -26.26
CA ARG A 49 -1.10 -10.49 -25.59
C ARG A 49 -0.96 -10.46 -24.06
N HIS A 50 -0.10 -11.31 -23.51
CA HIS A 50 0.16 -11.35 -22.08
C HIS A 50 0.84 -10.07 -21.58
N GLU A 51 1.82 -9.56 -22.31
CA GLU A 51 2.51 -8.31 -21.97
C GLU A 51 1.60 -7.09 -22.09
N TYR A 52 0.71 -7.05 -23.08
CA TYR A 52 -0.34 -6.03 -23.15
C TYR A 52 -1.29 -6.10 -21.95
N HIS A 53 -1.65 -7.31 -21.52
CA HIS A 53 -2.48 -7.48 -20.33
C HIS A 53 -1.78 -6.97 -19.07
N LEU A 54 -0.50 -7.32 -18.88
CA LEU A 54 0.30 -6.85 -17.74
C LEU A 54 0.41 -5.32 -17.73
N LEU A 55 0.78 -4.70 -18.86
CA LEU A 55 0.90 -3.25 -18.99
C LEU A 55 -0.45 -2.51 -18.95
N GLY A 56 -1.57 -3.21 -19.12
CA GLY A 56 -2.90 -2.64 -18.94
C GLY A 56 -3.34 -2.64 -17.47
N LYS A 57 -2.84 -3.57 -16.68
CA LYS A 57 -3.27 -3.79 -15.29
C LYS A 57 -2.30 -3.19 -14.26
N PHE A 58 -1.01 -3.22 -14.56
CA PHE A 58 0.05 -2.90 -13.63
C PHE A 58 0.94 -1.78 -14.14
N GLU A 59 1.48 -1.05 -13.17
CA GLU A 59 2.53 -0.07 -13.34
C GLU A 59 3.57 -0.27 -12.23
N VAL A 60 4.84 0.06 -12.49
CA VAL A 60 5.92 -0.05 -11.51
C VAL A 60 6.36 1.36 -11.15
N LEU A 61 6.19 1.72 -9.88
CA LEU A 61 6.70 2.98 -9.32
C LEU A 61 8.06 2.74 -8.67
N LYS A 62 8.99 3.64 -8.93
CA LYS A 62 10.31 3.64 -8.29
C LYS A 62 10.34 4.71 -7.20
N CYS A 63 10.50 4.28 -5.96
CA CYS A 63 10.62 5.13 -4.77
C CYS A 63 12.04 4.99 -4.21
N GLY A 64 12.97 5.83 -4.70
CA GLY A 64 14.38 5.70 -4.36
C GLY A 64 14.96 4.38 -4.89
N ASP A 65 15.42 3.52 -3.97
CA ASP A 65 15.98 2.20 -4.29
C ASP A 65 14.93 1.07 -4.29
N ILE A 66 13.67 1.38 -3.98
CA ILE A 66 12.60 0.39 -3.86
C ILE A 66 11.64 0.52 -5.05
N GLU A 67 11.31 -0.63 -5.65
CA GLU A 67 10.28 -0.74 -6.69
C GLU A 67 8.97 -1.26 -6.09
N ARG A 68 7.86 -0.64 -6.47
CA ARG A 68 6.52 -1.01 -6.01
C ARG A 68 5.59 -1.23 -7.19
N LEU A 69 4.89 -2.36 -7.16
CA LEU A 69 3.83 -2.67 -8.10
C LEU A 69 2.56 -1.91 -7.71
N VAL A 70 1.99 -1.16 -8.63
CA VAL A 70 0.73 -0.43 -8.45
C VAL A 70 -0.26 -0.80 -9.53
N GLN A 71 -1.53 -0.62 -9.24
CA GLN A 71 -2.58 -0.73 -10.24
C GLN A 71 -2.45 0.43 -11.22
N LYS A 72 -2.44 0.09 -12.51
CA LYS A 72 -2.44 1.12 -13.54
C LYS A 72 -3.75 1.89 -13.48
N ARG A 73 -3.65 3.21 -13.42
CA ARG A 73 -4.82 4.09 -13.46
C ARG A 73 -5.44 4.06 -14.84
N THR A 74 -6.71 3.69 -14.92
CA THR A 74 -7.48 3.76 -16.16
C THR A 74 -8.16 5.11 -16.32
N ASP A 75 -8.49 5.78 -15.21
CA ASP A 75 -9.12 7.10 -15.20
C ASP A 75 -8.23 8.13 -14.49
N THR A 76 -8.12 9.32 -15.08
CA THR A 76 -7.38 10.45 -14.50
C THR A 76 -8.09 11.09 -13.30
N THR A 77 -9.34 10.70 -13.01
CA THR A 77 -10.11 11.15 -11.84
C THR A 77 -9.86 10.29 -10.60
N GLU A 78 -9.15 9.16 -10.73
CA GLU A 78 -8.78 8.32 -9.59
C GLU A 78 -7.64 8.97 -8.80
N GLU A 79 -8.00 9.65 -7.70
CA GLU A 79 -7.03 10.34 -6.84
C GLU A 79 -6.14 9.34 -6.07
N SER A 80 -6.63 8.14 -5.78
CA SER A 80 -5.92 7.14 -4.97
C SER A 80 -5.05 6.20 -5.80
N ILE A 81 -3.77 6.07 -5.43
CA ILE A 81 -2.89 5.01 -5.95
C ILE A 81 -3.16 3.72 -5.18
N LEU A 82 -3.54 2.65 -5.87
CA LEU A 82 -3.66 1.32 -5.28
C LEU A 82 -2.32 0.58 -5.39
N TYR A 83 -1.69 0.36 -4.24
CA TYR A 83 -0.44 -0.39 -4.13
C TYR A 83 -0.73 -1.88 -3.93
N TYR A 84 0.00 -2.71 -4.67
CA TYR A 84 0.09 -4.13 -4.35
C TYR A 84 1.20 -4.34 -3.31
N THR A 85 0.93 -5.20 -2.36
CA THR A 85 1.89 -5.64 -1.34
C THR A 85 2.05 -7.15 -1.40
N THR A 86 3.17 -7.66 -0.88
CA THR A 86 3.32 -9.09 -0.69
C THR A 86 2.53 -9.54 0.54
N LEU A 87 2.18 -10.82 0.57
CA LEU A 87 1.43 -11.41 1.67
C LEU A 87 2.21 -11.34 2.99
N GLU A 88 3.52 -11.54 2.91
CA GLU A 88 4.47 -11.47 4.02
C GLU A 88 4.57 -10.05 4.59
N GLU A 89 4.56 -9.02 3.73
CA GLU A 89 4.54 -7.62 4.18
C GLU A 89 3.20 -7.20 4.78
N THR A 90 2.12 -7.95 4.53
CA THR A 90 0.77 -7.57 4.98
C THR A 90 0.64 -7.55 6.51
N TYR A 91 1.29 -8.48 7.20
CA TYR A 91 1.29 -8.50 8.66
C TYR A 91 1.98 -7.26 9.23
N ASP A 92 3.16 -6.93 8.71
CA ASP A 92 3.93 -5.75 9.14
C ASP A 92 3.18 -4.45 8.86
N ILE A 93 2.53 -4.35 7.71
CA ILE A 93 1.68 -3.19 7.37
C ILE A 93 0.52 -3.08 8.36
N ALA A 94 -0.19 -4.18 8.63
CA ALA A 94 -1.30 -4.19 9.57
C ALA A 94 -0.85 -3.84 11.00
N LYS A 95 0.27 -4.42 11.45
CA LYS A 95 0.88 -4.13 12.76
C LYS A 95 1.26 -2.66 12.88
N ARG A 96 1.96 -2.11 11.88
CA ARG A 96 2.36 -0.69 11.87
C ARG A 96 1.14 0.23 11.81
N ALA A 97 0.15 -0.07 10.98
CA ALA A 97 -1.09 0.70 10.92
C ALA A 97 -1.80 0.72 12.28
N HIS A 98 -1.88 -0.42 12.96
CA HIS A 98 -2.47 -0.53 14.29
C HIS A 98 -1.71 0.28 15.34
N VAL A 99 -0.36 0.28 15.30
CA VAL A 99 0.49 1.04 16.23
C VAL A 99 0.50 2.55 15.91
N MET A 100 0.39 2.91 14.63
CA MET A 100 0.45 4.30 14.16
C MET A 100 -0.88 5.04 14.32
N TRP A 101 -2.01 4.35 14.24
CA TRP A 101 -3.33 4.98 14.34
C TRP A 101 -3.55 5.76 15.66
N PRO A 102 -3.17 5.26 16.85
CA PRO A 102 -3.25 6.03 18.09
C PRO A 102 -2.39 7.30 18.08
N GLN A 103 -1.20 7.24 17.47
CA GLN A 103 -0.28 8.38 17.39
C GLN A 103 -0.76 9.43 16.37
N ALA A 104 -1.25 8.99 15.21
CA ALA A 104 -1.83 9.87 14.19
C ALA A 104 -3.08 10.59 14.73
N MET A 105 -3.94 9.88 15.46
CA MET A 105 -5.08 10.49 16.16
C MET A 105 -4.65 11.48 17.23
N ALA A 106 -3.59 11.18 18.00
CA ALA A 106 -3.05 12.12 18.97
C ALA A 106 -2.53 13.41 18.32
N VAL A 107 -1.86 13.31 17.16
CA VAL A 107 -1.42 14.48 16.37
C VAL A 107 -2.60 15.28 15.83
N VAL A 108 -3.63 14.62 15.29
CA VAL A 108 -4.85 15.30 14.80
C VAL A 108 -5.60 15.98 15.95
N ILE A 109 -5.71 15.33 17.11
CA ILE A 109 -6.32 15.91 18.32
C ILE A 109 -5.48 17.08 18.83
N ALA A 110 -4.15 16.96 18.84
CA ALA A 110 -3.24 18.03 19.25
C ALA A 110 -3.31 19.24 18.32
N TRP A 111 -3.35 19.01 16.99
CA TRP A 111 -3.53 20.06 16.00
C TRP A 111 -4.89 20.74 16.15
N ARG A 112 -5.97 19.97 16.32
CA ARG A 112 -7.32 20.51 16.57
C ARG A 112 -7.40 21.34 17.85
N ARG A 113 -6.68 20.93 18.91
CA ARG A 113 -6.53 21.70 20.17
C ARG A 113 -5.69 22.96 20.01
N SER A 114 -4.68 22.95 19.14
CA SER A 114 -3.87 24.14 18.82
C SER A 114 -4.68 25.17 18.03
N CYS A 115 -5.48 24.73 17.06
CA CYS A 115 -6.34 25.60 16.27
C CYS A 115 -7.50 26.20 17.08
N THR A 116 -7.97 25.52 18.14
CA THR A 116 -9.02 26.04 19.05
C THR A 116 -8.48 26.97 20.14
N ARG A 117 -7.17 26.93 20.46
CA ARG A 117 -6.55 27.88 21.41
C ARG A 117 -6.17 29.22 20.77
N ASN A 118 -5.88 29.25 19.47
CA ASN A 118 -5.48 30.48 18.78
C ASN A 118 -6.64 31.45 18.48
N THR A 119 -7.90 31.08 18.72
CA THR A 119 -9.07 31.94 18.53
C THR A 119 -9.44 32.76 19.78
N THR A 120 -8.80 32.55 20.93
CA THR A 120 -9.17 33.23 22.19
C THR A 120 -8.27 34.41 22.57
N THR A 121 -7.25 34.74 21.78
CA THR A 121 -6.34 35.89 22.03
C THR A 121 -6.56 37.08 21.08
N TYR A 122 -7.71 37.17 20.42
CA TYR A 122 -8.14 38.38 19.69
C TYR A 122 -9.31 39.08 20.40
N HIS A 123 -9.12 39.46 21.66
CA HIS A 123 -9.90 40.54 22.27
C HIS A 123 -8.97 41.42 23.10
N ALA A 124 -8.60 42.60 22.57
CA ALA A 124 -8.33 43.84 23.31
C ALA A 124 -7.41 44.80 22.52
N THR A 125 -7.98 45.63 21.65
CA THR A 125 -7.52 47.03 21.49
C THR A 125 -8.59 47.84 20.78
N ARG A 126 -9.51 48.43 21.55
CA ARG A 126 -9.94 49.82 21.37
C ARG A 126 -10.74 50.30 22.57
#